data_AF-A0A1F5VKP8-F1
#
_entry.id   AF-A0A1F5VKP8-F1
#
_cell.length_a   1.000
_cell.length_b   1.000
_cell.length_c   1.000
_cell.angle_alpha   90.00
_cell.angle_beta   90.00
_cell.angle_gamma   90.00
#
_symmetry.space_group_name_H-M   'P 1'
#
loop_
_entity.id
_entity.type
_entity.pdbx_description
1 polymer ?
#
loop_
_entity_poly.entity_id
_entity_poly.type
_entity_poly.pdbx_seq_one_letter_code
_entity_poly.pdbx_strand_id
1 'polypeptide(L)'
;MGHNGSEPESFESALGELEAIVKKLGSGDLALEDSIKLFERGVELSHYCTKKLEEAENKISMLVKDQKGEIKPQDFQGDSTEEE
;
A
#
# COMPACT_ATOMS: atom_id res chain seq x y z
N MET A 1 10.28 21.80 -15.32
CA MET A 1 10.52 21.22 -13.97
C MET A 1 10.69 19.72 -14.14
N GLY A 2 11.88 19.20 -13.87
CA GLY A 2 12.14 17.75 -13.89
C GLY A 2 11.79 17.16 -12.54
N HIS A 3 10.88 16.19 -12.52
CA HIS A 3 10.66 15.34 -11.35
C HIS A 3 11.57 14.12 -11.53
N ASN A 4 12.66 14.14 -10.75
CA ASN A 4 13.73 13.16 -10.77
C ASN A 4 13.60 12.36 -9.46
N GLY A 5 13.29 11.07 -9.56
CA GLY A 5 13.54 10.08 -8.50
C GLY A 5 12.36 9.65 -7.61
N SER A 6 11.87 8.43 -7.87
CA SER A 6 11.92 7.33 -6.89
C SER A 6 10.98 7.27 -5.68
N GLU A 7 9.73 7.73 -5.74
CA GLU A 7 8.68 7.29 -4.82
C GLU A 7 7.35 7.13 -5.58
N PRO A 8 6.55 6.05 -5.37
CA PRO A 8 5.22 5.98 -5.93
C PRO A 8 4.33 6.97 -5.17
N GLU A 9 4.36 8.24 -5.58
CA GLU A 9 3.57 9.30 -4.94
C GLU A 9 2.05 9.12 -5.11
N SER A 10 1.62 8.17 -5.96
CA SER A 10 0.21 7.86 -6.20
C SER A 10 -0.08 6.35 -6.19
N PHE A 11 -1.29 6.00 -5.76
CA PHE A 11 -1.82 4.63 -5.80
C PHE A 11 -1.73 4.02 -7.20
N GLU A 12 -2.09 4.77 -8.25
CA GLU A 12 -2.04 4.29 -9.63
C GLU A 12 -0.60 3.98 -10.08
N SER A 13 0.38 4.79 -9.65
CA SER A 13 1.79 4.52 -9.94
C SER A 13 2.29 3.27 -9.22
N ALA A 14 1.95 3.11 -7.93
CA ALA A 14 2.30 1.92 -7.16
C ALA A 14 1.72 0.65 -7.78
N LEU A 15 0.46 0.70 -8.19
CA LEU A 15 -0.25 -0.41 -8.82
C LEU A 15 0.38 -0.76 -10.18
N GLY A 16 0.67 0.23 -11.02
CA GLY A 16 1.32 0.01 -12.31
C GLY A 16 2.73 -0.58 -12.18
N GLU A 17 3.49 -0.15 -11.17
CA GLU A 17 4.81 -0.73 -10.87
C GLU A 17 4.68 -2.19 -10.42
N LEU A 18 3.70 -2.51 -9.57
CA LEU A 18 3.40 -3.87 -9.12
C LEU A 18 3.03 -4.80 -10.29
N GLU A 19 2.16 -4.34 -11.19
CA GLU A 19 1.79 -5.10 -12.40
C GLU A 19 3.01 -5.39 -13.29
N ALA A 20 3.89 -4.41 -13.46
CA ALA A 20 5.12 -4.59 -14.23
C ALA A 20 6.07 -5.61 -13.56
N ILE A 21 6.17 -5.59 -12.23
CA ILE A 21 6.96 -6.56 -11.46
C ILE A 21 6.41 -7.97 -11.62
N VAL A 22 5.10 -8.17 -11.45
CA VAL A 22 4.44 -9.48 -11.61
C VAL A 22 4.67 -10.03 -13.01
N LYS A 23 4.54 -9.18 -14.04
CA LYS A 23 4.80 -9.56 -15.44
C LYS A 23 6.25 -10.00 -15.66
N LYS A 24 7.22 -9.28 -15.07
CA LYS A 24 8.65 -9.62 -15.16
C LYS A 24 8.94 -10.95 -14.46
N LEU A 25 8.44 -11.15 -13.24
CA LEU A 25 8.59 -12.40 -12.49
C LEU A 25 7.98 -13.59 -13.23
N GLY A 26 6.81 -13.40 -13.85
CA GLY A 26 6.14 -14.44 -14.64
C GLY A 26 6.83 -14.79 -15.97
N SER A 27 7.76 -13.96 -16.45
CA SER A 27 8.48 -14.21 -17.71
C SER A 27 9.59 -15.26 -17.56
N GLY A 28 10.07 -15.51 -16.33
CA GLY A 28 11.03 -16.58 -16.03
C GLY A 28 12.47 -16.37 -16.54
N ASP A 29 12.76 -15.25 -17.20
CA ASP A 29 14.09 -14.93 -17.80
C ASP A 29 15.04 -14.19 -16.83
N LEU A 30 14.65 -14.07 -15.56
CA LEU A 30 15.38 -13.29 -14.56
C LEU A 30 16.36 -14.17 -13.78
N ALA A 31 17.51 -13.59 -13.42
CA ALA A 31 18.38 -14.20 -12.42
C ALA A 31 17.64 -14.34 -11.08
N LEU A 32 18.04 -15.34 -10.28
CA LEU A 32 17.43 -15.59 -8.98
C LEU A 32 17.51 -14.36 -8.06
N GLU A 33 18.66 -13.69 -8.02
CA GLU A 33 18.86 -12.49 -7.20
C GLU A 33 17.95 -11.34 -7.63
N ASP A 34 17.75 -11.13 -8.93
CA ASP A 34 16.84 -10.11 -9.44
C ASP A 34 15.38 -10.46 -9.16
N SER A 35 15.03 -11.75 -9.24
CA SER A 35 13.69 -12.25 -8.91
C SER A 35 13.35 -11.99 -7.43
N ILE A 36 14.32 -12.18 -6.53
CA ILE A 36 14.15 -11.91 -5.10
C ILE A 36 13.92 -10.40 -4.88
N LYS A 37 14.75 -9.53 -5.46
CA LYS A 37 14.59 -8.07 -5.34
C LYS A 37 13.25 -7.57 -5.86
N LEU A 38 12.82 -8.08 -7.02
CA LEU A 38 11.52 -7.73 -7.60
C LEU A 38 10.37 -8.23 -6.72
N PHE A 39 10.50 -9.43 -6.12
CA PHE A 39 9.51 -9.95 -5.20
C PHE A 39 9.39 -9.10 -3.95
N GLU A 40 10.51 -8.75 -3.30
CA GLU A 40 10.51 -7.85 -2.12
C GLU A 40 9.82 -6.53 -2.44
N ARG A 41 10.22 -5.90 -3.56
CA ARG A 41 9.59 -4.66 -4.02
C ARG A 41 8.09 -4.82 -4.30
N GLY A 42 7.69 -5.94 -4.90
CA GLY A 42 6.28 -6.25 -5.16
C GLY A 42 5.47 -6.38 -3.87
N VAL A 43 6.04 -7.01 -2.84
CA VAL A 43 5.40 -7.11 -1.51
C VAL A 43 5.22 -5.72 -0.88
N GLU A 44 6.24 -4.87 -0.93
CA GLU A 44 6.15 -3.49 -0.43
C GLU A 44 5.05 -2.69 -1.12
N LEU A 45 4.99 -2.75 -2.46
CA LEU A 45 3.98 -2.07 -3.26
C LEU A 45 2.57 -2.60 -2.99
N SER A 46 2.43 -3.92 -2.82
CA SER A 46 1.15 -4.52 -2.45
C SER A 46 0.67 -4.00 -1.09
N HIS A 47 1.56 -3.92 -0.11
CA HIS A 47 1.23 -3.41 1.22
C HIS A 47 0.81 -1.94 1.17
N TYR A 48 1.54 -1.13 0.39
CA TYR A 48 1.20 0.27 0.16
C TYR A 48 -0.21 0.43 -0.47
N CYS A 49 -0.52 -0.37 -1.50
CA CYS A 49 -1.82 -0.33 -2.17
C CYS A 49 -2.95 -0.70 -1.22
N THR A 50 -2.80 -1.78 -0.45
CA THR A 50 -3.79 -2.20 0.55
C THR A 50 -4.03 -1.09 1.58
N LYS A 51 -2.96 -0.53 2.14
CA LYS A 51 -3.07 0.56 3.12
C LYS A 51 -3.82 1.77 2.55
N LYS A 52 -3.56 2.16 1.30
CA LYS A 52 -4.26 3.27 0.64
C LYS A 52 -5.75 2.99 0.45
N LEU A 53 -6.11 1.75 0.11
CA LEU A 53 -7.52 1.33 0.01
C LEU A 53 -8.21 1.35 1.37
N GLU A 54 -7.55 0.86 2.42
CA GLU A 54 -8.07 0.91 3.80
C GLU A 54 -8.25 2.36 4.28
N GLU A 55 -7.31 3.25 4.00
CA GLU A 55 -7.45 4.68 4.31
C GLU A 55 -8.66 5.31 3.59
N ALA A 56 -8.89 4.94 2.33
CA ALA A 56 -10.04 5.41 1.56
C ALA A 56 -11.36 4.85 2.11
N GLU A 57 -11.42 3.56 2.42
CA GLU A 57 -12.59 2.91 3.01
C GLU A 57 -12.95 3.53 4.36
N ASN A 58 -11.96 3.76 5.23
CA ASN A 58 -12.17 4.41 6.52
C ASN A 58 -12.75 5.82 6.37
N LYS A 59 -12.22 6.62 5.44
CA LYS A 59 -12.76 7.96 5.15
C LYS A 59 -14.21 7.91 4.67
N ILE A 60 -14.54 6.97 3.79
CA ILE A 60 -15.92 6.78 3.31
C ILE A 60 -16.83 6.35 4.48
N SER A 61 -16.38 5.39 5.30
CA SER A 61 -17.11 4.91 6.47
C SER A 61 -17.40 6.04 7.46
N MET A 62 -16.45 6.93 7.73
CA MET A 62 -16.65 8.11 8.57
C MET A 62 -17.69 9.07 7.97
N LEU A 63 -17.62 9.38 6.67
CA LEU A 63 -18.58 10.27 6.00
C LEU A 63 -20.01 9.71 5.98
N VAL A 64 -20.16 8.39 5.78
CA VAL A 64 -21.47 7.72 5.81
C VAL A 64 -22.03 7.65 7.23
N LYS A 65 -21.18 7.43 8.24
CA LYS A 65 -21.56 7.45 9.66
C LYS A 65 -22.02 8.84 10.11
N ASP A 66 -21.40 9.90 9.61
CA ASP A 66 -21.77 11.30 9.89
C ASP A 66 -23.20 11.61 9.37
N GLN A 67 -23.54 11.11 8.18
CA GLN A 67 -24.88 11.29 7.59
C GLN A 67 -25.98 10.49 8.32
N LYS A 68 -25.62 9.51 9.16
CA LYS A 68 -26.54 8.66 9.91
C LYS A 68 -26.57 8.95 11.43
N GLY A 69 -25.74 9.88 11.90
CA GLY A 69 -25.90 10.52 13.21
C GLY A 69 -25.53 9.70 14.46
N GLU A 70 -24.68 8.67 14.36
CA GLU A 70 -24.18 7.97 15.56
C GLU A 70 -22.67 7.68 15.48
N ILE A 71 -21.92 8.31 16.39
CA ILE A 71 -20.47 8.15 16.57
C ILE A 71 -20.25 7.06 17.63
N LYS A 72 -19.50 6.01 17.30
CA LYS A 72 -18.77 5.24 18.32
C LYS A 72 -17.28 5.44 18.07
N PRO A 73 -16.52 5.90 19.08
CA PRO A 73 -15.08 6.02 18.95
C PRO A 73 -14.53 4.62 18.70
N GLN A 74 -13.78 4.46 17.61
CA GLN A 74 -12.88 3.32 17.50
C GLN A 74 -11.58 3.81 18.11
N ASP A 75 -11.37 3.42 19.38
CA ASP A 75 -10.13 3.63 20.09
C ASP A 75 -8.98 3.14 19.20
N PHE A 76 -8.20 4.08 18.69
CA PHE A 76 -6.87 3.79 18.18
C PHE A 76 -6.02 3.41 19.38
N GLN A 77 -6.08 2.13 19.79
CA GLN A 77 -5.02 1.53 20.59
C GLN A 77 -3.80 1.43 19.68
N GLY A 78 -3.03 2.53 19.65
CA GLY A 78 -1.62 2.46 19.34
C GLY A 78 -1.03 1.45 20.30
N ASP A 79 -0.49 0.37 19.75
CA ASP A 79 0.13 -0.73 20.46
C ASP A 79 1.21 -0.16 21.39
N SER A 80 0.87 -0.02 22.67
CA SER A 80 1.83 0.09 23.75
C SER A 80 2.45 -1.30 23.94
N THR A 81 3.50 -1.60 23.18
CA THR A 81 4.57 -2.49 23.66
C THR A 81 5.73 -1.61 24.06
N GLU A 82 5.61 -1.04 25.25
CA GLU A 82 6.76 -0.82 26.12
C GLU A 82 7.14 -2.22 26.62
N GLU A 83 8.15 -2.84 26.00
CA GLU A 83 8.82 -4.01 26.57
C GLU A 83 10.06 -3.51 27.34
N GLU A 84 10.13 -3.91 28.61
CA GLU A 84 11.18 -3.62 29.59
C GLU A 84 12.61 -3.99 29.15
#